data_AF-A0A0F7S478-F1
#
_entry.id   AF-A0A0F7S478-F1
#
_cell.length_a   1.000
_cell.length_b   1.000
_cell.length_c   1.000
_cell.angle_alpha   90.00
_cell.angle_beta   90.00
_cell.angle_gamma   90.00
#
_symmetry.space_group_name_H-M   'P 1'
#
loop_
_entity.id
_entity.type
_entity.pdbx_description
1 polymer ?
#
loop_
_entity_poly.entity_id
_entity_poly.type
_entity_poly.pdbx_seq_one_letter_code
_entity_poly.pdbx_strand_id
1 'polypeptide(L)'
;MLAYETPSPPTTSRLHQQRVDHPNVSRVELKHHHYEVLMDPFNHDLRSQYQRLVRRVHRTQSNDTGSVVGAARQADDAVRNTDSDALLSRLSALKLGYLPSEPFTQEFCTSPASSHRQDASTRRSPLINIGTYLRCSTLDTEVETFLRQGEGQKQIISIGAGSDSRYWRFMSDPDLSQRLQHYVEIDFAENTSQKLSRILRSPILRSHLDSDSTIHGVPLDQLAQQNQSTAEQQTQSDTQRYDVIRSSKYTLLAADVRSLHPDTPPTQRIDLDHLLGPDTTRLNPELPTLVLFECVLAYIAPDQADWLLTLLGQKFANIQALSYDIALAGDSDHSLPTSIPIGNSDTSPSRFGKVMLQNLE
;
A
#
# COMPACT_ATOMS: atom_id res chain seq x y z
N MET A 1 9.13 53.73 -45.99
CA MET A 1 10.58 53.71 -46.25
C MET A 1 10.95 52.29 -46.64
N LEU A 2 11.21 52.12 -47.95
CA LEU A 2 11.95 51.05 -48.64
C LEU A 2 11.54 49.56 -48.49
N ALA A 3 11.24 48.98 -49.65
CA ALA A 3 11.14 47.56 -49.98
C ALA A 3 12.54 46.93 -50.23
N TYR A 4 12.56 45.60 -50.44
CA TYR A 4 13.44 44.74 -51.30
C TYR A 4 13.67 43.39 -50.59
N GLU A 5 12.95 42.33 -50.99
CA GLU A 5 13.29 41.28 -51.98
C GLU A 5 14.14 40.12 -51.43
N THR A 6 13.64 38.91 -51.67
CA THR A 6 14.20 37.60 -51.32
C THR A 6 15.20 37.10 -52.38
N PRO A 7 15.97 36.04 -52.06
CA PRO A 7 16.23 35.03 -53.06
C PRO A 7 15.87 33.60 -52.63
N SER A 8 15.36 32.86 -53.60
CA SER A 8 14.90 31.47 -53.58
C SER A 8 16.04 30.43 -53.48
N PRO A 9 15.74 29.15 -53.15
CA PRO A 9 16.74 28.10 -52.94
C PRO A 9 17.13 27.37 -54.24
N PRO A 10 18.30 26.69 -54.31
CA PRO A 10 18.65 25.86 -55.45
C PRO A 10 17.96 24.49 -55.42
N THR A 11 17.63 23.99 -56.60
CA THR A 11 16.78 22.82 -56.88
C THR A 11 17.60 21.60 -57.36
N THR A 12 17.20 20.42 -56.88
CA THR A 12 17.24 19.06 -57.48
C THR A 12 18.57 18.36 -57.83
N SER A 13 18.70 17.12 -57.35
CA SER A 13 18.65 15.96 -58.26
C SER A 13 18.18 14.68 -57.55
N ARG A 14 17.16 14.03 -58.11
CA ARG A 14 16.67 12.69 -57.74
C ARG A 14 17.48 11.65 -58.50
N LEU A 15 17.92 10.60 -57.80
CA LEU A 15 18.14 9.29 -58.41
C LEU A 15 17.13 8.30 -57.82
N HIS A 16 16.34 7.73 -58.71
CA HIS A 16 15.41 6.63 -58.46
C HIS A 16 16.19 5.33 -58.21
N GLN A 17 15.83 4.60 -57.16
CA GLN A 17 15.87 3.15 -57.23
C GLN A 17 14.68 2.55 -56.48
N GLN A 18 14.09 1.55 -57.13
CA GLN A 18 12.75 1.02 -56.97
C GLN A 18 12.78 -0.25 -56.09
N ARG A 19 11.64 -0.55 -55.43
CA ARG A 19 11.21 -1.86 -54.84
C ARG A 19 11.84 -2.23 -53.47
N VAL A 20 11.15 -2.76 -52.45
CA VAL A 20 9.94 -3.63 -52.35
C VAL A 20 9.21 -3.36 -51.00
N ASP A 21 7.88 -3.49 -50.96
CA ASP A 21 7.03 -3.43 -49.75
C ASP A 21 7.18 -4.66 -48.82
N HIS A 22 7.20 -4.44 -47.49
CA HIS A 22 6.47 -5.17 -46.42
C HIS A 22 6.80 -4.58 -45.01
N PRO A 23 5.97 -4.81 -43.96
CA PRO A 23 5.41 -3.73 -43.13
C PRO A 23 6.02 -3.55 -41.72
N ASN A 24 5.73 -2.37 -41.14
CA ASN A 24 5.63 -2.03 -39.70
C ASN A 24 6.67 -2.60 -38.71
N VAL A 25 7.63 -1.76 -38.32
CA VAL A 25 8.18 -1.75 -36.94
C VAL A 25 8.39 -0.30 -36.51
N SER A 26 7.38 0.29 -35.88
CA SER A 26 7.57 1.51 -35.09
C SER A 26 8.29 1.12 -33.80
N ARG A 27 9.56 1.50 -33.73
CA ARG A 27 10.45 1.32 -32.59
C ARG A 27 9.87 2.06 -31.36
N VAL A 28 9.21 1.32 -30.48
CA VAL A 28 8.89 1.78 -29.12
C VAL A 28 10.17 1.69 -28.32
N GLU A 29 10.68 2.83 -27.84
CA GLU A 29 11.73 2.86 -26.84
C GLU A 29 11.17 2.32 -25.52
N LEU A 30 11.37 1.03 -25.30
CA LEU A 30 11.22 0.40 -23.99
C LEU A 30 12.38 0.85 -23.12
N LYS A 31 12.14 1.80 -22.20
CA LYS A 31 13.02 2.00 -21.04
C LYS A 31 12.93 0.76 -20.15
N HIS A 32 13.73 -0.26 -20.47
CA HIS A 32 13.99 -1.37 -19.56
C HIS A 32 14.79 -0.83 -18.37
N HIS A 33 14.14 -0.59 -17.24
CA HIS A 33 14.82 -0.66 -15.95
C HIS A 33 14.80 -2.13 -15.56
N HIS A 34 15.86 -2.85 -15.93
CA HIS A 34 16.17 -4.16 -15.40
C HIS A 34 16.34 -4.02 -13.88
N TYR A 35 15.38 -4.52 -13.11
CA TYR A 35 15.67 -4.94 -11.74
C TYR A 35 16.32 -6.31 -11.83
N GLU A 36 17.65 -6.30 -11.91
CA GLU A 36 18.43 -7.51 -11.66
C GLU A 36 18.47 -7.70 -10.14
N VAL A 37 17.68 -8.65 -9.63
CA VAL A 37 17.76 -9.08 -8.23
C VAL A 37 19.06 -9.87 -8.08
N LEU A 38 20.16 -9.13 -7.83
CA LEU A 38 21.43 -9.71 -7.43
C LEU A 38 21.38 -9.96 -5.92
N MET A 39 21.16 -11.24 -5.58
CA MET A 39 21.45 -11.80 -4.26
C MET A 39 22.93 -11.57 -3.92
N ASP A 40 23.24 -10.71 -2.96
CA ASP A 40 24.59 -10.61 -2.37
C ASP A 40 24.52 -10.79 -0.83
N PRO A 41 25.22 -11.78 -0.23
CA PRO A 41 25.13 -12.10 1.21
C PRO A 41 25.90 -11.20 2.17
N PHE A 42 26.52 -10.09 1.75
CA PHE A 42 27.49 -9.38 2.60
C PHE A 42 27.16 -7.90 2.84
N ASN A 43 26.27 -7.63 3.80
CA ASN A 43 26.34 -6.40 4.59
C ASN A 43 25.91 -6.66 6.04
N HIS A 44 26.85 -7.13 6.85
CA HIS A 44 26.63 -7.48 8.25
C HIS A 44 26.56 -6.24 9.15
N ASP A 45 27.12 -5.07 8.80
CA ASP A 45 27.35 -4.00 9.78
C ASP A 45 26.20 -2.97 9.89
N LEU A 46 25.59 -2.53 8.77
CA LEU A 46 24.36 -1.71 8.80
C LEU A 46 23.16 -2.49 9.34
N ARG A 47 23.01 -3.73 8.85
CA ARG A 47 22.02 -4.67 9.37
C ARG A 47 22.25 -4.84 10.87
N SER A 48 23.49 -4.98 11.33
CA SER A 48 23.80 -5.03 12.75
C SER A 48 23.60 -3.71 13.48
N GLN A 49 23.69 -2.52 12.86
CA GLN A 49 23.48 -1.23 13.54
C GLN A 49 21.99 -0.87 13.66
N TYR A 50 21.20 -1.08 12.61
CA TYR A 50 19.74 -0.97 12.67
C TYR A 50 19.15 -2.10 13.54
N GLN A 51 19.63 -3.33 13.42
CA GLN A 51 19.28 -4.40 14.35
C GLN A 51 19.86 -4.15 15.74
N ARG A 52 21.00 -3.46 15.94
CA ARG A 52 21.43 -3.04 17.29
C ARG A 52 20.58 -1.90 17.81
N LEU A 53 20.00 -1.02 16.99
CA LEU A 53 19.08 0.02 17.43
C LEU A 53 17.72 -0.59 17.80
N VAL A 54 17.11 -1.36 16.88
CA VAL A 54 15.88 -2.13 17.12
C VAL A 54 16.10 -3.12 18.27
N ARG A 55 17.23 -3.84 18.34
CA ARG A 55 17.55 -4.71 19.49
C ARG A 55 18.00 -3.95 20.73
N ARG A 56 18.48 -2.71 20.72
CA ARG A 56 18.81 -1.95 21.94
C ARG A 56 17.57 -1.33 22.56
N VAL A 57 16.58 -0.99 21.74
CA VAL A 57 15.18 -0.80 22.16
C VAL A 57 14.66 -2.11 22.80
N HIS A 58 14.98 -3.29 22.27
CA HIS A 58 14.55 -4.58 22.84
C HIS A 58 15.47 -5.18 23.95
N ARG A 59 16.74 -4.77 24.12
CA ARG A 59 17.75 -5.45 24.95
C ARG A 59 18.24 -4.63 26.13
N THR A 60 17.79 -3.38 26.29
CA THR A 60 17.97 -2.65 27.55
C THR A 60 16.91 -3.01 28.61
N GLN A 61 16.26 -4.17 28.47
CA GLN A 61 15.30 -4.72 29.44
C GLN A 61 15.38 -6.26 29.50
N SER A 62 16.55 -6.81 29.81
CA SER A 62 16.65 -8.20 30.25
C SER A 62 16.59 -8.25 31.77
N ASN A 63 15.36 -8.27 32.31
CA ASN A 63 14.96 -8.99 33.52
C ASN A 63 13.46 -8.75 33.84
N ASP A 64 12.55 -8.87 32.86
CA ASP A 64 11.14 -9.14 33.18
C ASP A 64 10.34 -9.60 31.94
N THR A 65 9.81 -10.82 31.94
CA THR A 65 9.00 -11.37 30.84
C THR A 65 7.67 -10.64 30.65
N GLY A 66 7.21 -9.88 31.66
CA GLY A 66 6.04 -9.01 31.55
C GLY A 66 6.27 -7.74 30.73
N SER A 67 7.52 -7.27 30.63
CA SER A 67 7.87 -6.00 29.97
C SER A 67 7.95 -6.11 28.44
N VAL A 68 8.39 -7.27 27.93
CA VAL A 68 8.58 -7.53 26.49
C VAL A 68 7.26 -7.55 25.72
N VAL A 69 6.22 -8.16 26.30
CA VAL A 69 4.88 -8.18 25.72
C VAL A 69 4.24 -6.78 25.73
N GLY A 70 4.54 -5.98 26.75
CA GLY A 70 4.09 -4.58 26.84
C GLY A 70 4.71 -3.67 25.78
N ALA A 71 6.02 -3.78 25.55
CA ALA A 71 6.73 -2.95 24.58
C ALA A 71 6.35 -3.27 23.11
N ALA A 72 6.18 -4.55 22.76
CA ALA A 72 5.69 -4.94 21.44
C ALA A 72 4.26 -4.44 21.17
N ARG A 73 3.38 -4.54 22.19
CA ARG A 73 2.02 -3.96 22.11
C ARG A 73 2.04 -2.44 21.94
N GLN A 74 2.94 -1.74 22.64
CA GLN A 74 3.08 -0.29 22.52
C GLN A 74 3.60 0.14 21.14
N ALA A 75 4.53 -0.62 20.55
CA ALA A 75 4.99 -0.39 19.18
C ALA A 75 3.85 -0.63 18.17
N ASP A 76 3.10 -1.72 18.34
CA ASP A 76 1.92 -2.00 17.49
C ASP A 76 0.82 -0.95 17.68
N ASP A 77 0.61 -0.42 18.90
CA ASP A 77 -0.26 0.72 19.16
C ASP A 77 0.19 1.97 18.41
N ALA A 78 1.49 2.29 18.45
CA ALA A 78 2.05 3.41 17.73
C ALA A 78 1.86 3.26 16.21
N VAL A 79 2.13 2.07 15.65
CA VAL A 79 1.87 1.75 14.23
C VAL A 79 0.38 1.93 13.90
N ARG A 80 -0.54 1.40 14.72
CA ARG A 80 -1.99 1.56 14.48
C ARG A 80 -2.46 3.01 14.57
N ASN A 81 -1.88 3.81 15.46
CA ASN A 81 -2.20 5.23 15.57
C ASN A 81 -1.81 6.02 14.31
N THR A 82 -0.85 5.55 13.52
CA THR A 82 -0.47 6.22 12.26
C THR A 82 -1.61 6.21 11.24
N ASP A 83 -2.51 5.22 11.27
CA ASP A 83 -3.73 5.20 10.43
C ASP A 83 -4.64 6.40 10.75
N SER A 84 -4.87 6.65 12.04
CA SER A 84 -5.69 7.79 12.47
C SER A 84 -5.08 9.12 12.01
N ASP A 85 -3.76 9.27 12.09
CA ASP A 85 -3.07 10.45 11.59
C ASP A 85 -3.14 10.60 10.07
N ALA A 86 -3.03 9.48 9.32
CA ALA A 86 -3.18 9.45 7.87
C ALA A 86 -4.60 9.86 7.46
N LEU A 87 -5.62 9.27 8.09
CA LEU A 87 -7.04 9.59 7.85
C LEU A 87 -7.32 11.08 8.10
N LEU A 88 -6.92 11.60 9.26
CA LEU A 88 -7.11 13.01 9.60
C LEU A 88 -6.37 13.95 8.64
N SER A 89 -5.17 13.57 8.20
CA SER A 89 -4.39 14.35 7.24
C SER A 89 -5.05 14.38 5.86
N ARG A 90 -5.61 13.25 5.40
CA ARG A 90 -6.38 13.17 4.16
C ARG A 90 -7.65 14.01 4.22
N LEU A 91 -8.40 13.94 5.33
CA LEU A 91 -9.62 14.75 5.54
C LEU A 91 -9.33 16.24 5.56
N SER A 92 -8.23 16.65 6.20
CA SER A 92 -7.74 18.03 6.14
C SER A 92 -7.54 18.49 4.70
N ALA A 93 -6.84 17.69 3.90
CA ALA A 93 -6.52 18.00 2.51
C ALA A 93 -7.76 18.07 1.63
N LEU A 94 -8.73 17.14 1.81
CA LEU A 94 -10.03 17.17 1.12
C LEU A 94 -10.82 18.44 1.46
N LYS A 95 -10.97 18.72 2.75
CA LYS A 95 -11.76 19.85 3.25
C LYS A 95 -11.20 21.21 2.82
N LEU A 96 -9.87 21.30 2.71
CA LEU A 96 -9.18 22.53 2.27
C LEU A 96 -8.97 22.60 0.75
N GLY A 97 -9.47 21.63 -0.02
CA GLY A 97 -9.40 21.64 -1.48
C GLY A 97 -8.04 21.32 -2.08
N TYR A 98 -7.13 20.71 -1.31
CA TYR A 98 -5.87 20.17 -1.84
C TYR A 98 -6.13 18.90 -2.66
N LEU A 99 -7.06 18.06 -2.21
CA LEU A 99 -7.48 16.85 -2.92
C LEU A 99 -8.86 17.03 -3.57
N PRO A 100 -9.15 16.35 -4.69
CA PRO A 100 -10.48 16.33 -5.27
C PRO A 100 -11.53 15.84 -4.27
N SER A 101 -12.70 16.48 -4.25
CA SER A 101 -13.79 16.08 -3.35
C SER A 101 -14.28 14.66 -3.66
N GLU A 102 -14.49 13.88 -2.62
CA GLU A 102 -15.03 12.53 -2.70
C GLU A 102 -15.81 12.18 -1.41
N PRO A 103 -16.81 11.28 -1.47
CA PRO A 103 -17.75 11.09 -0.37
C PRO A 103 -17.37 9.97 0.63
N PHE A 104 -16.26 9.26 0.44
CA PHE A 104 -15.95 8.00 1.12
C PHE A 104 -14.99 8.15 2.30
N THR A 105 -13.94 8.97 2.22
CA THR A 105 -12.93 9.05 3.31
C THR A 105 -13.57 9.46 4.65
N GLN A 106 -14.54 10.37 4.62
CA GLN A 106 -15.26 10.83 5.82
C GLN A 106 -16.05 9.73 6.55
N GLU A 107 -16.42 8.65 5.87
CA GLU A 107 -17.19 7.55 6.44
C GLU A 107 -16.35 6.67 7.40
N PHE A 108 -15.02 6.75 7.30
CA PHE A 108 -14.11 6.04 8.20
C PHE A 108 -13.86 6.76 9.52
N CYS A 109 -14.35 7.99 9.69
CA CYS A 109 -14.22 8.75 10.93
C CYS A 109 -14.93 8.12 12.13
N THR A 110 -14.35 8.33 13.32
CA THR A 110 -14.87 7.80 14.59
C THR A 110 -16.16 8.46 15.07
N SER A 111 -16.36 9.74 14.78
CA SER A 111 -17.42 10.57 15.35
C SER A 111 -18.31 11.24 14.28
N PRO A 112 -19.63 11.38 14.53
CA PRO A 112 -20.54 12.05 13.62
C PRO A 112 -20.14 13.51 13.41
N ALA A 113 -20.25 13.98 12.18
CA ALA A 113 -19.81 15.29 11.66
C ALA A 113 -20.46 16.54 12.31
N SER A 114 -21.15 16.40 13.45
CA SER A 114 -22.01 17.42 14.04
C SER A 114 -21.39 18.23 15.19
N SER A 115 -20.07 18.14 15.42
CA SER A 115 -19.42 19.02 16.40
C SER A 115 -18.54 20.08 15.73
N HIS A 116 -18.87 21.37 15.92
CA HIS A 116 -18.02 22.51 15.51
C HIS A 116 -16.57 22.43 16.06
N ARG A 117 -16.30 21.54 17.02
CA ARG A 117 -14.96 21.29 17.59
C ARG A 117 -14.08 20.36 16.74
N GLN A 118 -14.66 19.51 15.88
CA GLN A 118 -13.89 18.65 14.97
C GLN A 118 -13.24 19.41 13.81
N ASP A 119 -13.81 20.56 13.46
CA ASP A 119 -13.38 21.36 12.33
C ASP A 119 -11.98 21.95 12.52
N ALA A 120 -11.61 22.21 13.77
CA ALA A 120 -10.27 22.62 14.17
C ALA A 120 -9.33 21.43 14.37
N SER A 121 -9.81 20.28 14.89
CA SER A 121 -8.97 19.12 15.18
C SER A 121 -8.55 18.33 13.93
N THR A 122 -9.30 18.45 12.84
CA THR A 122 -8.94 17.85 11.54
C THR A 122 -7.97 18.72 10.75
N ARG A 123 -7.81 20.01 11.07
CA ARG A 123 -7.00 20.93 10.27
C ARG A 123 -5.50 20.70 10.50
N ARG A 124 -4.80 20.26 9.45
CA ARG A 124 -3.34 20.16 9.43
C ARG A 124 -2.69 21.43 8.89
N SER A 125 -1.39 21.61 9.16
CA SER A 125 -0.62 22.75 8.65
C SER A 125 -0.53 22.73 7.11
N PRO A 126 -0.29 23.86 6.43
CA PRO A 126 -0.14 23.89 4.98
C PRO A 126 0.91 22.89 4.47
N LEU A 127 2.06 22.78 5.16
CA LEU A 127 3.12 21.84 4.77
C LEU A 127 2.66 20.38 4.85
N ILE A 128 1.90 20.01 5.89
CA ILE A 128 1.33 18.67 5.99
C ILE A 128 0.30 18.42 4.88
N ASN A 129 -0.58 19.39 4.57
CA ASN A 129 -1.54 19.22 3.47
C ASN A 129 -0.85 19.10 2.11
N ILE A 130 0.26 19.82 1.87
CA ILE A 130 1.08 19.67 0.66
C ILE A 130 1.67 18.25 0.60
N GLY A 131 2.23 17.76 1.71
CA GLY A 131 2.74 16.40 1.80
C GLY A 131 1.65 15.34 1.53
N THR A 132 0.47 15.51 2.13
CA THR A 132 -0.70 14.64 1.88
C THR A 132 -1.15 14.70 0.42
N TYR A 133 -1.19 15.88 -0.18
CA TYR A 133 -1.53 16.04 -1.60
C TYR A 133 -0.56 15.25 -2.47
N LEU A 134 0.75 15.44 -2.28
CA LEU A 134 1.77 14.75 -3.06
C LEU A 134 1.70 13.23 -2.87
N ARG A 135 1.59 12.77 -1.62
CA ARG A 135 1.43 11.35 -1.28
C ARG A 135 0.22 10.74 -2.00
N CYS A 136 -0.96 11.29 -1.77
CA CYS A 136 -2.20 10.73 -2.29
C CYS A 136 -2.31 10.85 -3.81
N SER A 137 -2.01 12.02 -4.39
CA SER A 137 -2.13 12.21 -5.85
C SER A 137 -1.12 11.36 -6.64
N THR A 138 0.10 11.18 -6.11
CA THR A 138 1.10 10.32 -6.75
C THR A 138 0.65 8.86 -6.72
N LEU A 139 0.26 8.35 -5.55
CA LEU A 139 -0.22 6.97 -5.41
C LEU A 139 -1.47 6.72 -6.25
N ASP A 140 -2.45 7.61 -6.21
CA ASP A 140 -3.66 7.51 -7.01
C ASP A 140 -3.31 7.48 -8.52
N THR A 141 -2.40 8.35 -8.98
CA THR A 141 -1.96 8.39 -10.39
C THR A 141 -1.27 7.10 -10.83
N GLU A 142 -0.34 6.57 -10.03
CA GLU A 142 0.39 5.34 -10.36
C GLU A 142 -0.55 4.13 -10.37
N VAL A 143 -1.46 4.03 -9.41
CA VAL A 143 -2.44 2.93 -9.36
C VAL A 143 -3.43 3.02 -10.53
N GLU A 144 -3.95 4.21 -10.83
CA GLU A 144 -4.85 4.38 -11.97
C GLU A 144 -4.15 4.10 -13.29
N THR A 145 -2.89 4.52 -13.43
CA THR A 145 -2.07 4.20 -14.60
C THR A 145 -1.92 2.69 -14.74
N PHE A 146 -1.59 1.98 -13.66
CA PHE A 146 -1.55 0.52 -13.65
C PHE A 146 -2.87 -0.09 -14.11
N LEU A 147 -4.01 0.34 -13.55
CA LEU A 147 -5.33 -0.15 -13.94
C LEU A 147 -5.64 0.08 -15.43
N ARG A 148 -5.31 1.26 -15.96
CA ARG A 148 -5.58 1.66 -17.35
C ARG A 148 -4.57 1.10 -18.36
N GLN A 149 -3.39 0.69 -17.93
CA GLN A 149 -2.32 0.23 -18.83
C GLN A 149 -2.61 -1.14 -19.43
N GLY A 150 -2.64 -1.24 -20.76
CA GLY A 150 -2.85 -2.51 -21.46
C GLY A 150 -4.28 -3.07 -21.33
N GLU A 151 -4.49 -4.23 -21.95
CA GLU A 151 -5.78 -4.90 -22.00
C GLU A 151 -6.02 -5.79 -20.76
N GLY A 152 -7.30 -6.10 -20.49
CA GLY A 152 -7.70 -7.05 -19.45
C GLY A 152 -7.82 -6.45 -18.04
N GLN A 153 -8.37 -7.27 -17.15
CA GLN A 153 -8.59 -6.88 -15.76
C GLN A 153 -7.35 -7.12 -14.90
N LYS A 154 -7.21 -6.33 -13.84
CA LYS A 154 -6.04 -6.34 -12.94
C LYS A 154 -6.44 -6.41 -11.49
N GLN A 155 -5.49 -6.77 -10.64
CA GLN A 155 -5.74 -7.00 -9.21
C GLN A 155 -4.83 -6.12 -8.37
N ILE A 156 -5.32 -5.75 -7.19
CA ILE A 156 -4.59 -4.91 -6.24
C ILE A 156 -4.58 -5.58 -4.87
N ILE A 157 -3.42 -5.59 -4.22
CA ILE A 157 -3.25 -6.01 -2.84
C ILE A 157 -2.71 -4.81 -2.06
N SER A 158 -3.51 -4.25 -1.16
CA SER A 158 -3.11 -3.17 -0.26
C SER A 158 -2.73 -3.75 1.09
N ILE A 159 -1.44 -3.79 1.39
CA ILE A 159 -0.94 -4.25 2.69
C ILE A 159 -0.89 -3.03 3.62
N GLY A 160 -1.35 -3.18 4.86
CA GLY A 160 -1.48 -2.07 5.81
C GLY A 160 -2.46 -1.01 5.32
N ALA A 161 -3.62 -1.42 4.80
CA ALA A 161 -4.55 -0.52 4.11
C ALA A 161 -5.18 0.54 5.02
N GLY A 162 -5.22 0.29 6.34
CA GLY A 162 -5.82 1.18 7.32
C GLY A 162 -7.21 1.66 6.90
N SER A 163 -7.43 2.96 6.98
CA SER A 163 -8.66 3.65 6.60
C SER A 163 -8.67 4.15 5.14
N ASP A 164 -7.82 3.62 4.25
CA ASP A 164 -7.84 3.99 2.82
C ASP A 164 -9.22 3.73 2.21
N SER A 165 -9.74 4.72 1.49
CA SER A 165 -11.04 4.74 0.82
C SER A 165 -10.96 4.44 -0.68
N ARG A 166 -9.76 4.15 -1.20
CA ARG A 166 -9.50 4.03 -2.64
C ARG A 166 -10.34 2.98 -3.37
N TYR A 167 -10.60 1.83 -2.75
CA TYR A 167 -11.51 0.84 -3.34
C TYR A 167 -12.87 1.45 -3.73
N TRP A 168 -13.50 2.19 -2.82
CA TRP A 168 -14.79 2.83 -3.08
C TRP A 168 -14.71 3.91 -4.16
N ARG A 169 -13.61 4.69 -4.17
CA ARG A 169 -13.34 5.67 -5.23
C ARG A 169 -13.27 4.98 -6.60
N PHE A 170 -12.56 3.86 -6.71
CA PHE A 170 -12.47 3.10 -7.95
C PHE A 170 -13.79 2.49 -8.39
N MET A 171 -14.57 1.95 -7.44
CA MET A 171 -15.87 1.38 -7.75
C MET A 171 -16.91 2.43 -8.18
N SER A 172 -16.69 3.70 -7.82
CA SER A 172 -17.51 4.83 -8.28
C SER A 172 -17.13 5.36 -9.67
N ASP A 173 -15.96 4.98 -10.20
CA ASP A 173 -15.53 5.29 -11.56
C ASP A 173 -15.84 4.10 -12.50
N PRO A 174 -16.71 4.26 -13.52
CA PRO A 174 -17.07 3.17 -14.43
C PRO A 174 -15.90 2.56 -15.22
N ASP A 175 -14.87 3.34 -15.59
CA ASP A 175 -13.71 2.81 -16.31
C ASP A 175 -12.81 2.01 -15.37
N LEU A 176 -12.50 2.56 -14.19
CA LEU A 176 -11.64 1.87 -13.21
C LEU A 176 -12.31 0.61 -12.66
N SER A 177 -13.60 0.69 -12.32
CA SER A 177 -14.37 -0.44 -11.81
C SER A 177 -14.45 -1.60 -12.80
N GLN A 178 -14.52 -1.35 -14.11
CA GLN A 178 -14.49 -2.40 -15.14
C GLN A 178 -13.12 -3.08 -15.24
N ARG A 179 -12.03 -2.32 -15.09
CA ARG A 179 -10.65 -2.81 -15.15
C ARG A 179 -10.19 -3.53 -13.90
N LEU A 180 -10.81 -3.27 -12.76
CA LEU A 180 -10.50 -3.96 -11.50
C LEU A 180 -11.17 -5.35 -11.46
N GLN A 181 -10.37 -6.41 -11.40
CA GLN A 181 -10.83 -7.77 -11.15
C GLN A 181 -11.11 -8.00 -9.67
N HIS A 182 -10.16 -7.65 -8.80
CA HIS A 182 -10.28 -7.88 -7.37
C HIS A 182 -9.31 -6.99 -6.59
N TYR A 183 -9.73 -6.56 -5.42
CA TYR A 183 -8.99 -5.68 -4.52
C TYR A 183 -8.96 -6.30 -3.14
N VAL A 184 -7.76 -6.59 -2.64
CA VAL A 184 -7.54 -7.18 -1.33
C VAL A 184 -6.92 -6.15 -0.42
N GLU A 185 -7.46 -5.98 0.77
CA GLU A 185 -6.85 -5.23 1.86
C GLU A 185 -6.42 -6.19 2.96
N ILE A 186 -5.23 -5.96 3.51
CA ILE A 186 -4.68 -6.74 4.61
C ILE A 186 -4.26 -5.77 5.70
N ASP A 187 -4.73 -6.00 6.92
CA ASP A 187 -4.33 -5.21 8.08
C ASP A 187 -4.46 -6.03 9.38
N PHE A 188 -4.03 -5.46 10.51
CA PHE A 188 -4.25 -6.06 11.82
C PHE A 188 -5.73 -6.23 12.13
N ALA A 189 -6.06 -7.28 12.89
CA ALA A 189 -7.42 -7.66 13.21
C ALA A 189 -8.24 -6.52 13.83
N GLU A 190 -7.62 -5.68 14.64
CA GLU A 190 -8.25 -4.51 15.26
C GLU A 190 -8.59 -3.44 14.23
N ASN A 191 -7.68 -3.13 13.31
CA ASN A 191 -7.90 -2.16 12.25
C ASN A 191 -8.99 -2.63 11.29
N THR A 192 -8.95 -3.90 10.88
CA THR A 192 -9.99 -4.47 10.02
C THR A 192 -11.35 -4.53 10.72
N SER A 193 -11.39 -4.79 12.03
CA SER A 193 -12.64 -4.77 12.81
C SER A 193 -13.24 -3.36 12.88
N GLN A 194 -12.40 -2.35 13.09
CA GLN A 194 -12.84 -0.96 13.06
C GLN A 194 -13.33 -0.57 11.66
N LYS A 195 -12.59 -0.90 10.61
CA LYS A 195 -12.96 -0.64 9.22
C LYS A 195 -14.29 -1.31 8.85
N LEU A 196 -14.47 -2.58 9.22
CA LEU A 196 -15.75 -3.30 9.05
C LEU A 196 -16.91 -2.54 9.71
N SER A 197 -16.75 -2.10 10.96
CA SER A 197 -17.79 -1.34 11.66
C SER A 197 -18.17 -0.05 10.92
N ARG A 198 -17.20 0.64 10.31
CA ARG A 198 -17.44 1.85 9.50
C ARG A 198 -18.18 1.51 8.20
N ILE A 199 -17.74 0.48 7.48
CA ILE A 199 -18.36 0.02 6.24
C ILE A 199 -19.82 -0.36 6.46
N LEU A 200 -20.12 -1.17 7.50
CA LEU A 200 -21.48 -1.66 7.76
C LEU A 200 -22.46 -0.54 8.16
N ARG A 201 -21.96 0.51 8.82
CA ARG A 201 -22.78 1.65 9.26
C ARG A 201 -23.01 2.68 8.15
N SER A 202 -22.12 2.72 7.16
CA SER A 202 -22.17 3.68 6.06
C SER A 202 -22.95 3.13 4.87
N PRO A 203 -24.12 3.71 4.51
CA PRO A 203 -24.88 3.25 3.36
C PRO A 203 -24.11 3.38 2.04
N ILE A 204 -23.29 4.43 1.89
CA ILE A 204 -22.54 4.68 0.66
C ILE A 204 -21.33 3.74 0.52
N LEU A 205 -20.70 3.32 1.62
CA LEU A 205 -19.67 2.28 1.56
C LEU A 205 -20.28 0.92 1.29
N ARG A 206 -21.38 0.59 1.98
CA ARG A 206 -22.06 -0.72 1.86
C ARG A 206 -22.68 -0.94 0.48
N SER A 207 -23.10 0.11 -0.22
CA SER A 207 -23.68 -0.01 -1.57
C SER A 207 -22.69 -0.52 -2.62
N HIS A 208 -21.39 -0.54 -2.32
CA HIS A 208 -20.33 -1.06 -3.20
C HIS A 208 -19.90 -2.50 -2.83
N LEU A 209 -20.65 -3.15 -1.93
CA LEU A 209 -20.57 -4.58 -1.65
C LEU A 209 -21.73 -5.29 -2.35
N ASP A 210 -21.47 -6.51 -2.83
CA ASP A 210 -22.48 -7.30 -3.52
C ASP A 210 -23.45 -7.95 -2.53
N SER A 211 -24.64 -8.34 -3.00
CA SER A 211 -25.65 -9.00 -2.15
C SER A 211 -25.20 -10.36 -1.61
N ASP A 212 -24.31 -11.05 -2.31
CA ASP A 212 -23.71 -12.33 -1.91
C ASP A 212 -22.44 -12.16 -1.06
N SER A 213 -22.13 -10.93 -0.65
CA SER A 213 -20.99 -10.67 0.23
C SER A 213 -21.13 -11.40 1.55
N THR A 214 -20.01 -11.88 2.09
CA THR A 214 -19.96 -12.51 3.41
C THR A 214 -19.11 -11.70 4.37
N ILE A 215 -19.54 -11.63 5.63
CA ILE A 215 -18.80 -11.06 6.75
C ILE A 215 -18.44 -12.19 7.70
N HIS A 216 -17.14 -12.46 7.86
CA HIS A 216 -16.66 -13.64 8.58
C HIS A 216 -17.36 -14.93 8.13
N GLY A 217 -17.53 -15.10 6.81
CA GLY A 217 -18.24 -16.23 6.19
C GLY A 217 -19.76 -16.30 6.39
N VAL A 218 -20.38 -15.34 7.08
CA VAL A 218 -21.84 -15.22 7.19
C VAL A 218 -22.37 -14.29 6.10
N PRO A 219 -23.39 -14.66 5.30
CA PRO A 219 -23.99 -13.78 4.30
C PRO A 219 -24.45 -12.43 4.88
N LEU A 220 -24.19 -11.34 4.15
CA LEU A 220 -24.44 -9.96 4.57
C LEU A 220 -25.93 -9.70 4.92
N ASP A 221 -26.85 -10.36 4.22
CA ASP A 221 -28.30 -10.28 4.44
C ASP A 221 -28.77 -10.98 5.73
N GLN A 222 -27.98 -11.94 6.24
CA GLN A 222 -28.29 -12.71 7.46
C GLN A 222 -27.76 -12.06 8.74
N LEU A 223 -26.86 -11.08 8.65
CA LEU A 223 -26.28 -10.40 9.82
C LEU A 223 -27.31 -9.70 10.71
N ALA A 224 -28.39 -9.17 10.13
CA ALA A 224 -29.45 -8.52 10.89
C ALA A 224 -30.22 -9.49 11.81
N GLN A 225 -30.21 -10.79 11.48
CA GLN A 225 -30.96 -11.83 12.20
C GLN A 225 -30.16 -12.43 13.37
N GLN A 226 -28.83 -12.27 13.40
CA GLN A 226 -27.96 -12.77 14.48
C GLN A 226 -27.87 -11.85 15.71
N ASN A 227 -28.39 -10.62 15.65
CA ASN A 227 -28.31 -9.66 16.77
C ASN A 227 -29.18 -9.99 17.99
N GLN A 228 -29.89 -11.14 18.02
CA GLN A 228 -30.73 -11.53 19.18
C GLN A 228 -30.32 -12.84 19.85
N SER A 229 -29.30 -13.55 19.37
CA SER A 229 -28.81 -14.73 20.04
C SER A 229 -27.37 -15.04 19.65
N THR A 230 -26.59 -15.39 20.66
CA THR A 230 -25.28 -16.08 20.58
C THR A 230 -24.03 -15.20 20.47
N ALA A 231 -23.57 -14.72 21.62
CA ALA A 231 -22.17 -14.39 21.88
C ALA A 231 -21.29 -15.65 22.11
N GLU A 232 -21.79 -16.87 21.92
CA GLU A 232 -21.14 -18.11 22.39
C GLU A 232 -21.24 -19.32 21.45
N GLN A 233 -21.32 -19.14 20.13
CA GLN A 233 -21.18 -20.26 19.19
C GLN A 233 -20.19 -19.94 18.08
N GLN A 234 -18.91 -19.84 18.46
CA GLN A 234 -17.82 -20.20 17.56
C GLN A 234 -17.99 -21.69 17.23
N THR A 235 -18.57 -21.97 16.07
CA THR A 235 -18.53 -23.31 15.51
C THR A 235 -17.09 -23.63 15.15
N GLN A 236 -16.57 -24.65 15.82
CA GLN A 236 -15.28 -25.28 15.61
C GLN A 236 -15.20 -25.77 14.14
N SER A 237 -14.61 -24.96 13.26
CA SER A 237 -13.91 -25.48 12.08
C SER A 237 -12.45 -25.09 12.24
N ASP A 238 -11.58 -26.10 12.34
CA ASP A 238 -10.14 -26.05 12.65
C ASP A 238 -9.24 -25.28 11.65
N THR A 239 -9.81 -24.40 10.82
CA THR A 239 -9.06 -23.54 9.90
C THR A 239 -9.16 -22.09 10.35
N GLN A 240 -8.03 -21.51 10.75
CA GLN A 240 -7.89 -20.10 11.10
C GLN A 240 -8.39 -19.22 9.94
N ARG A 241 -9.55 -18.56 10.12
CA ARG A 241 -10.14 -17.68 9.10
C ARG A 241 -9.47 -16.32 9.11
N TYR A 242 -9.08 -15.82 7.94
CA TYR A 242 -8.50 -14.47 7.77
C TYR A 242 -9.49 -13.47 7.19
N ASP A 243 -10.48 -13.91 6.40
CA ASP A 243 -11.43 -13.00 5.76
C ASP A 243 -12.42 -12.39 6.76
N VAL A 244 -12.43 -11.06 6.76
CA VAL A 244 -13.38 -10.21 7.49
C VAL A 244 -14.55 -9.87 6.57
N ILE A 245 -14.26 -9.46 5.33
CA ILE A 245 -15.25 -9.21 4.27
C ILE A 245 -14.80 -9.97 3.03
N ARG A 246 -15.72 -10.63 2.35
CA ARG A 246 -15.52 -11.18 1.00
C ARG A 246 -16.70 -10.80 0.10
N SER A 247 -16.41 -10.09 -0.98
CA SER A 247 -17.34 -9.66 -2.05
C SER A 247 -16.85 -10.22 -3.40
N SER A 248 -17.50 -9.87 -4.51
CA SER A 248 -17.00 -10.21 -5.86
C SER A 248 -15.68 -9.50 -6.19
N LYS A 249 -15.56 -8.21 -5.88
CA LYS A 249 -14.38 -7.38 -6.23
C LYS A 249 -13.55 -6.91 -5.05
N TYR A 250 -13.95 -7.24 -3.82
CA TYR A 250 -13.29 -6.77 -2.61
C TYR A 250 -13.13 -7.86 -1.56
N THR A 251 -11.98 -7.91 -0.93
CA THR A 251 -11.74 -8.74 0.25
C THR A 251 -10.97 -7.94 1.30
N LEU A 252 -11.41 -8.00 2.55
CA LEU A 252 -10.71 -7.44 3.71
C LEU A 252 -10.20 -8.59 4.58
N LEU A 253 -8.90 -8.65 4.84
CA LEU A 253 -8.23 -9.72 5.58
C LEU A 253 -7.61 -9.21 6.88
N ALA A 254 -7.90 -9.89 7.98
CA ALA A 254 -7.27 -9.69 9.27
C ALA A 254 -6.02 -10.58 9.37
N ALA A 255 -4.84 -10.02 9.16
CA ALA A 255 -3.58 -10.76 9.23
C ALA A 255 -2.40 -9.85 9.60
N ASP A 256 -1.55 -10.34 10.50
CA ASP A 256 -0.21 -9.80 10.70
C ASP A 256 0.73 -10.38 9.64
N VAL A 257 1.08 -9.60 8.62
CA VAL A 257 1.96 -10.06 7.53
C VAL A 257 3.37 -10.44 7.99
N ARG A 258 3.81 -9.99 9.18
CA ARG A 258 5.08 -10.42 9.79
C ARG A 258 5.05 -11.91 10.13
N SER A 259 3.86 -12.45 10.40
CA SER A 259 3.64 -13.86 10.72
C SER A 259 3.82 -14.80 9.53
N LEU A 260 4.05 -14.28 8.31
CA LEU A 260 4.48 -15.07 7.15
C LEU A 260 5.97 -15.48 7.22
N HIS A 261 6.76 -14.84 8.08
CA HIS A 261 8.20 -15.11 8.21
C HIS A 261 8.46 -16.50 8.84
N PRO A 262 9.49 -17.24 8.39
CA PRO A 262 9.83 -18.57 8.91
C PRO A 262 10.30 -18.58 10.36
N ASP A 263 10.68 -17.44 10.93
CA ASP A 263 11.00 -17.34 12.37
C ASP A 263 9.77 -17.24 13.26
N THR A 264 8.59 -16.99 12.68
CA THR A 264 7.32 -17.00 13.44
C THR A 264 7.04 -18.43 13.91
N PRO A 265 6.67 -18.63 15.19
CA PRO A 265 6.35 -19.94 15.74
C PRO A 265 5.30 -20.66 14.86
N PRO A 266 5.45 -21.97 14.56
CA PRO A 266 4.54 -22.68 13.66
C PRO A 266 3.05 -22.56 14.04
N THR A 267 2.73 -22.42 15.33
CA THR A 267 1.36 -22.24 15.83
C THR A 267 0.75 -20.88 15.53
N GLN A 268 1.56 -19.90 15.14
CA GLN A 268 1.15 -18.52 14.83
C GLN A 268 1.48 -18.14 13.39
N ARG A 269 2.24 -18.99 12.68
CA ARG A 269 2.68 -18.72 11.31
C ARG A 269 1.51 -18.78 10.36
N ILE A 270 1.42 -17.78 9.50
CA ILE A 270 0.42 -17.71 8.45
C ILE A 270 0.96 -18.44 7.23
N ASP A 271 0.12 -19.27 6.61
CA ASP A 271 0.38 -19.84 5.30
C ASP A 271 -0.13 -18.88 4.21
N LEU A 272 0.72 -18.56 3.24
CA LEU A 272 0.39 -17.57 2.21
C LEU A 272 -0.71 -18.06 1.27
N ASP A 273 -0.74 -19.35 0.96
CA ASP A 273 -1.77 -19.91 0.07
C ASP A 273 -3.11 -19.99 0.80
N HIS A 274 -3.12 -20.18 2.11
CA HIS A 274 -4.33 -20.02 2.89
C HIS A 274 -4.77 -18.55 3.00
N LEU A 275 -3.84 -17.60 3.13
CA LEU A 275 -4.17 -16.16 3.22
C LEU A 275 -4.69 -15.58 1.90
N LEU A 276 -4.01 -15.88 0.78
CA LEU A 276 -4.24 -15.26 -0.52
C LEU A 276 -4.76 -16.23 -1.60
N GLY A 277 -5.05 -17.47 -1.23
CA GLY A 277 -5.58 -18.48 -2.14
C GLY A 277 -7.06 -18.28 -2.49
N PRO A 278 -7.62 -19.18 -3.33
CA PRO A 278 -8.98 -19.08 -3.85
C PRO A 278 -10.07 -19.25 -2.77
N ASP A 279 -9.74 -19.95 -1.69
CA ASP A 279 -10.66 -20.17 -0.57
C ASP A 279 -10.87 -18.91 0.28
N THR A 280 -9.92 -17.96 0.21
CA THR A 280 -9.93 -16.71 1.02
C THR A 280 -10.11 -15.46 0.16
N THR A 281 -9.56 -15.44 -1.05
CA THR A 281 -9.66 -14.31 -1.99
C THR A 281 -10.14 -14.78 -3.37
N ARG A 282 -10.34 -13.85 -4.30
CA ARG A 282 -10.54 -14.15 -5.73
C ARG A 282 -9.34 -13.73 -6.58
N LEU A 283 -8.14 -13.78 -5.98
CA LEU A 283 -6.89 -13.51 -6.68
C LEU A 283 -6.59 -14.59 -7.72
N ASN A 284 -6.07 -14.18 -8.86
CA ASN A 284 -5.61 -15.05 -9.93
C ASN A 284 -4.10 -14.80 -10.14
N PRO A 285 -3.23 -15.77 -9.82
CA PRO A 285 -1.78 -15.66 -10.00
C PRO A 285 -1.31 -15.21 -11.40
N GLU A 286 -2.11 -15.46 -12.43
CA GLU A 286 -1.78 -15.13 -13.82
C GLU A 286 -2.15 -13.69 -14.22
N LEU A 287 -2.95 -12.98 -13.41
CA LEU A 287 -3.35 -11.61 -13.72
C LEU A 287 -2.31 -10.59 -13.25
N PRO A 288 -2.17 -9.45 -13.95
CA PRO A 288 -1.34 -8.36 -13.47
C PRO A 288 -1.79 -7.92 -12.07
N THR A 289 -0.86 -7.94 -11.13
CA THR A 289 -1.10 -7.66 -9.71
C THR A 289 -0.22 -6.51 -9.23
N LEU A 290 -0.84 -5.48 -8.66
CA LEU A 290 -0.14 -4.39 -8.00
C LEU A 290 -0.23 -4.58 -6.48
N VAL A 291 0.92 -4.62 -5.81
CA VAL A 291 1.00 -4.63 -4.36
C VAL A 291 1.37 -3.24 -3.85
N LEU A 292 0.61 -2.75 -2.87
CA LEU A 292 0.82 -1.45 -2.27
C LEU A 292 1.34 -1.57 -0.85
N PHE A 293 2.33 -0.73 -0.56
CA PHE A 293 2.91 -0.52 0.75
C PHE A 293 2.95 0.97 1.04
N GLU A 294 1.86 1.53 1.54
CA GLU A 294 1.75 2.95 1.85
C GLU A 294 1.96 3.20 3.35
N CYS A 295 3.16 3.63 3.73
CA CYS A 295 3.61 3.78 5.11
C CYS A 295 3.58 2.45 5.88
N VAL A 296 4.21 1.41 5.31
CA VAL A 296 4.16 0.04 5.86
C VAL A 296 5.53 -0.56 6.05
N LEU A 297 6.37 -0.56 5.00
CA LEU A 297 7.65 -1.28 5.06
C LEU A 297 8.61 -0.62 6.06
N ALA A 298 8.45 0.68 6.34
CA ALA A 298 9.20 1.37 7.39
C ALA A 298 8.95 0.81 8.81
N TYR A 299 7.86 0.07 9.03
CA TYR A 299 7.48 -0.52 10.32
C TYR A 299 7.74 -2.03 10.41
N ILE A 300 8.24 -2.65 9.34
CA ILE A 300 8.56 -4.08 9.29
C ILE A 300 10.08 -4.25 9.34
N ALA A 301 10.56 -5.25 10.10
CA ALA A 301 11.98 -5.55 10.14
C ALA A 301 12.48 -5.91 8.71
N PRO A 302 13.66 -5.42 8.27
CA PRO A 302 14.11 -5.61 6.88
C PRO A 302 14.11 -7.05 6.38
N ASP A 303 14.51 -8.00 7.21
CA ASP A 303 14.47 -9.43 6.90
C ASP A 303 13.05 -9.97 6.70
N GLN A 304 12.09 -9.51 7.53
CA GLN A 304 10.68 -9.85 7.36
C GLN A 304 10.07 -9.19 6.11
N ALA A 305 10.46 -7.95 5.80
CA ALA A 305 10.03 -7.24 4.60
C ALA A 305 10.59 -7.90 3.33
N ASP A 306 11.89 -8.22 3.29
CA ASP A 306 12.55 -8.95 2.20
C ASP A 306 11.83 -10.29 1.94
N TRP A 307 11.49 -11.01 3.01
CA TRP A 307 10.76 -12.27 2.92
C TRP A 307 9.34 -12.10 2.36
N LEU A 308 8.59 -11.11 2.85
CA LEU A 308 7.25 -10.79 2.36
C LEU A 308 7.27 -10.49 0.86
N LEU A 309 8.20 -9.63 0.42
CA LEU A 309 8.37 -9.27 -1.00
C LEU A 309 8.73 -10.49 -1.84
N THR A 310 9.62 -11.36 -1.35
CA THR A 310 10.01 -12.60 -2.04
C THR A 310 8.83 -13.52 -2.22
N LEU A 311 8.05 -13.75 -1.16
CA LEU A 311 6.88 -14.61 -1.22
C LEU A 311 5.81 -14.10 -2.19
N LEU A 312 5.53 -12.80 -2.18
CA LEU A 312 4.59 -12.18 -3.12
C LEU A 312 5.11 -12.29 -4.56
N GLY A 313 6.41 -12.03 -4.77
CA GLY A 313 7.06 -12.14 -6.08
C GLY A 313 7.05 -13.56 -6.66
N GLN A 314 7.00 -14.59 -5.81
CA GLN A 314 6.87 -15.98 -6.23
C GLN A 314 5.42 -16.38 -6.54
N LYS A 315 4.44 -15.70 -5.93
CA LYS A 315 3.02 -16.06 -6.04
C LYS A 315 2.37 -15.59 -7.35
N PHE A 316 2.80 -14.45 -7.90
CA PHE A 316 2.15 -13.82 -9.06
C PHE A 316 3.10 -13.75 -10.26
N ALA A 317 2.61 -14.16 -11.43
CA ALA A 317 3.40 -14.20 -12.66
C ALA A 317 3.78 -12.79 -13.17
N ASN A 318 2.90 -11.80 -12.96
CA ASN A 318 3.13 -10.41 -13.32
C ASN A 318 2.79 -9.51 -12.13
N ILE A 319 3.81 -9.10 -11.41
CA ILE A 319 3.68 -8.31 -10.19
C ILE A 319 4.42 -6.98 -10.31
N GLN A 320 3.78 -5.92 -9.80
CA GLN A 320 4.41 -4.63 -9.55
C GLN A 320 4.22 -4.28 -8.08
N ALA A 321 5.20 -3.62 -7.48
CA ALA A 321 5.10 -3.12 -6.12
C ALA A 321 5.25 -1.60 -6.12
N LEU A 322 4.36 -0.90 -5.43
CA LEU A 322 4.42 0.53 -5.20
C LEU A 322 4.49 0.77 -3.69
N SER A 323 5.62 1.33 -3.25
CA SER A 323 5.85 1.68 -1.85
C SER A 323 6.01 3.19 -1.69
N TYR A 324 5.34 3.74 -0.70
CA TYR A 324 5.55 5.10 -0.21
C TYR A 324 5.94 4.99 1.26
N ASP A 325 7.19 5.27 1.60
CA ASP A 325 7.69 5.14 2.96
C ASP A 325 8.66 6.27 3.29
N ILE A 326 8.96 6.42 4.58
CA ILE A 326 9.84 7.47 5.06
C ILE A 326 11.30 7.08 4.82
N ALA A 327 12.07 7.94 4.17
CA ALA A 327 13.51 7.80 4.07
C ALA A 327 14.21 8.49 5.26
N LEU A 328 14.91 7.71 6.09
CA LEU A 328 15.67 8.22 7.25
C LEU A 328 17.05 8.80 6.87
N ALA A 329 17.62 8.29 5.77
CA ALA A 329 18.90 8.74 5.26
C ALA A 329 18.81 10.21 4.82
N GLY A 330 19.85 10.98 5.12
CA GLY A 330 20.00 12.32 4.57
C GLY A 330 20.86 12.32 3.34
N ASP A 331 20.82 13.44 2.60
CA ASP A 331 21.86 13.79 1.64
C ASP A 331 23.18 13.83 2.42
N SER A 332 23.99 12.78 2.28
CA SER A 332 25.37 12.81 2.76
C SER A 332 26.08 13.82 1.88
N ASP A 333 26.87 14.74 2.44
CA ASP A 333 27.66 15.71 1.67
C ASP A 333 28.31 15.02 0.47
N HIS A 334 27.83 15.33 -0.73
CA HIS A 334 28.28 14.72 -1.97
C HIS A 334 29.72 15.14 -2.26
N SER A 335 30.69 14.36 -1.80
CA SER A 335 31.76 13.94 -2.70
C SER A 335 31.28 12.65 -3.36
N LEU A 336 30.59 12.77 -4.50
CA LEU A 336 30.19 11.63 -5.32
C LEU A 336 31.44 10.83 -5.70
N PRO A 337 31.64 9.58 -5.24
CA PRO A 337 32.59 8.70 -5.88
C PRO A 337 31.95 8.28 -7.21
N THR A 338 32.73 8.34 -8.29
CA THR A 338 32.35 8.05 -9.69
C THR A 338 31.96 6.57 -9.94
N SER A 339 31.71 5.82 -8.89
CA SER A 339 31.25 4.43 -8.89
C SER A 339 30.53 4.20 -7.57
N ILE A 340 29.20 4.02 -7.60
CA ILE A 340 28.43 3.57 -6.45
C ILE A 340 28.63 2.05 -6.36
N PRO A 341 29.33 1.51 -5.35
CA PRO A 341 29.30 0.08 -5.10
C PRO A 341 27.94 -0.22 -4.48
N ILE A 342 27.11 -0.98 -5.19
CA ILE A 342 25.93 -1.62 -4.63
C ILE A 342 26.43 -2.48 -3.46
N GLY A 343 26.11 -2.10 -2.21
CA GLY A 343 26.32 -3.00 -1.07
C GLY A 343 26.87 -2.42 0.23
N ASN A 344 27.37 -1.18 0.33
CA ASN A 344 27.95 -0.68 1.59
C ASN A 344 27.85 0.84 1.78
N SER A 345 26.69 1.36 2.21
CA SER A 345 26.63 2.73 2.71
C SER A 345 26.03 2.76 4.10
N ASP A 346 26.89 2.92 5.11
CA ASP A 346 26.54 3.11 6.53
C ASP A 346 25.98 4.53 6.68
N THR A 347 24.81 4.77 6.07
CA THR A 347 24.20 6.10 6.00
C THR A 347 23.52 6.39 7.33
N SER A 348 24.21 7.15 8.18
CA SER A 348 23.63 7.65 9.42
C SER A 348 22.34 8.44 9.14
N PRO A 349 21.30 8.34 10.00
CA PRO A 349 20.07 9.11 9.80
C PRO A 349 20.33 10.61 9.74
N SER A 350 19.59 11.31 8.89
CA SER A 350 19.63 12.78 8.82
C SER A 350 19.19 13.42 10.14
N ARG A 351 19.38 14.73 10.31
CA ARG A 351 18.78 15.44 11.45
C ARG A 351 17.26 15.24 11.52
N PHE A 352 16.59 15.25 10.36
CA PHE A 352 15.17 14.93 10.26
C PHE A 352 14.90 13.51 10.76
N GLY A 353 15.63 12.52 10.24
CA GLY A 353 15.47 11.11 10.64
C GLY A 353 15.68 10.88 12.14
N LYS A 354 16.71 11.51 12.74
CA LYS A 354 16.96 11.44 14.19
C LYS A 354 15.81 12.01 15.02
N VAL A 355 15.34 13.21 14.67
CA VAL A 355 14.22 13.86 15.38
C VAL A 355 12.92 13.07 15.20
N MET A 356 12.68 12.54 14.02
CA MET A 356 11.51 11.73 13.75
C MET A 356 11.49 10.46 14.58
N LEU A 357 12.60 9.70 14.62
CA LEU A 357 12.71 8.49 15.44
C LEU A 357 12.50 8.80 16.92
N GLN A 358 13.06 9.90 17.44
CA GLN A 358 12.85 10.35 18.82
C GLN A 358 11.39 10.68 19.16
N ASN A 359 10.60 11.11 18.19
CA ASN A 359 9.18 11.42 18.39
C ASN A 359 8.27 10.19 18.23
N LEU A 360 8.81 9.07 17.76
CA LEU A 360 8.09 7.79 17.63
C LEU A 360 8.35 6.85 18.82
N GLU A 361 9.40 7.12 19.61
CA GLU A 361 9.68 6.52 20.94
C GLU A 361 8.81 7.16 22.03
#